data_AF-A0A0L0DUI8-F1
#
_entry.id   AF-A0A0L0DUI8-F1
#
_cell.length_a   1.000
_cell.length_b   1.000
_cell.length_c   1.000
_cell.angle_alpha   90.00
_cell.angle_beta   90.00
_cell.angle_gamma   90.00
#
_symmetry.space_group_name_H-M   'P 1'
#
loop_
_entity.id
_entity.type
_entity.pdbx_description
1 polymer ?
#
loop_
_entity_poly.entity_id
_entity_poly.type
_entity_poly.pdbx_seq_one_letter_code
_entity_poly.pdbx_strand_id
1 'polypeptide(L)'
;MHTLVIVKLIIFGSQRPPSPSPSPSSSPEEARRRARVAAIAAMEAELQALQREEAEEEATEAYASSWQGKLAAAHDDDLRAARVLNPLAAADELVVDDRDLPDLRMTSDEWDAFYARYEARKRNIDAAAKAHAAAFHAANAEREAAAAAAKTVATWARLSAPDATEPIAFADIAFPDLDGLGLDALLAADAAAADSGQASSSVPGGTAAAPAGRSRPASHKAALRAAFLAWHPDKFVQRYGARLVPDDADRIMAAVTATAQKISALKAELMAGR
;
A
#
# COMPACT_ATOMS: atom_id res chain seq x y z
N MET A 1 -18.46 3.62 -32.94
CA MET A 1 -18.08 3.79 -34.36
C MET A 1 -18.09 5.27 -34.69
N HIS A 2 -16.94 5.94 -34.66
CA HIS A 2 -16.78 7.31 -35.16
C HIS A 2 -15.51 7.35 -36.01
N THR A 3 -15.71 7.54 -37.31
CA THR A 3 -14.68 7.53 -38.35
C THR A 3 -14.01 8.90 -38.40
N LEU A 4 -12.77 8.99 -37.90
CA LEU A 4 -11.99 10.23 -37.98
C LEU A 4 -11.24 10.25 -39.33
N VAL A 5 -11.75 11.03 -40.28
CA VAL A 5 -11.11 11.28 -41.57
C VAL A 5 -10.19 12.49 -41.41
N ILE A 6 -8.87 12.27 -41.30
CA ILE A 6 -7.88 13.34 -41.37
C ILE A 6 -7.42 13.47 -42.83
N VAL A 7 -7.90 14.55 -43.47
CA VAL A 7 -7.53 14.95 -44.82
C VAL A 7 -6.11 15.51 -44.83
N LYS A 8 -5.27 14.90 -45.65
CA LYS A 8 -3.92 15.34 -46.02
C LYS A 8 -4.05 16.51 -47.01
N LEU A 9 -3.65 17.73 -46.62
CA LEU A 9 -3.52 18.84 -47.56
C LEU A 9 -2.05 19.19 -47.81
N ILE A 10 -1.77 19.23 -49.10
CA ILE A 10 -0.51 19.37 -49.82
C ILE A 10 -0.16 20.86 -49.95
N ILE A 11 1.14 21.16 -49.76
CA ILE A 11 1.98 22.16 -50.45
C ILE A 11 1.32 23.52 -50.77
N PHE A 12 1.81 24.58 -50.13
CA PHE A 12 1.78 25.92 -50.72
C PHE A 12 3.15 26.59 -50.57
N GLY A 13 3.68 27.01 -51.72
CA GLY A 13 5.03 27.54 -51.86
C GLY A 13 5.22 28.92 -51.24
N SER A 14 6.49 29.22 -50.99
CA SER A 14 7.03 30.52 -50.60
C SER A 14 6.59 31.63 -51.56
N GLN A 15 5.48 32.31 -51.25
CA GLN A 15 5.23 33.66 -51.76
C GLN A 15 5.57 34.67 -50.67
N ARG A 16 6.55 35.51 -50.98
CA ARG A 16 6.95 36.67 -50.18
C ARG A 16 5.71 37.57 -50.02
N PRO A 17 5.28 37.93 -48.80
CA PRO A 17 4.10 38.75 -48.63
C PRO A 17 4.33 40.13 -49.28
N PRO A 18 3.37 40.64 -50.07
CA PRO A 18 3.43 42.02 -50.54
C PRO A 18 3.38 42.96 -49.34
N SER A 19 4.22 43.99 -49.39
CA SER A 19 4.30 45.04 -48.38
C SER A 19 2.90 45.61 -48.10
N PRO A 20 2.44 45.66 -46.84
CA PRO A 20 1.11 46.15 -46.53
C PRO A 20 1.03 47.63 -46.87
N SER A 21 0.27 47.96 -47.91
CA SER A 21 -0.12 49.34 -48.18
C SER A 21 -1.02 49.82 -47.03
N PRO A 22 -0.75 50.99 -46.42
CA PRO A 22 -1.60 51.54 -45.36
C PRO A 22 -2.95 51.95 -45.96
N SER A 23 -3.93 51.05 -45.88
CA SER A 23 -5.32 51.32 -46.24
C SER A 23 -6.11 51.83 -45.02
N PRO A 24 -7.16 52.61 -45.27
CA PRO A 24 -7.44 53.86 -44.56
C PRO A 24 -8.33 53.64 -43.34
N SER A 25 -8.22 54.59 -42.39
CA SER A 25 -9.20 54.97 -41.37
C SER A 25 -10.36 53.97 -41.18
N SER A 26 -10.23 53.08 -40.19
CA SER A 26 -11.35 52.30 -39.68
C SER A 26 -12.49 53.26 -39.33
N SER A 27 -13.61 53.12 -40.04
CA SER A 27 -14.81 53.90 -39.75
C SER A 27 -15.19 53.70 -38.27
N PRO A 28 -15.63 54.74 -37.54
CA PRO A 28 -16.12 54.61 -36.17
C PRO A 28 -17.16 53.48 -35.99
N GLU A 29 -17.90 53.12 -37.05
CA GLU A 29 -18.84 52.01 -37.04
C GLU A 29 -18.13 50.63 -36.94
N GLU A 30 -17.02 50.44 -37.63
CA GLU A 30 -16.26 49.19 -37.61
C GLU A 30 -15.60 48.98 -36.24
N ALA A 31 -15.10 50.05 -35.62
CA ALA A 31 -14.61 50.02 -34.24
C ALA A 31 -15.71 49.61 -33.25
N ARG A 32 -16.94 50.12 -33.41
CA ARG A 32 -18.10 49.73 -32.59
C ARG A 32 -18.50 48.27 -32.81
N ARG A 33 -18.45 47.77 -34.05
CA ARG A 33 -18.71 46.34 -34.34
C ARG A 33 -17.68 45.43 -33.68
N ARG A 34 -16.38 45.75 -33.79
CA ARG A 34 -15.31 44.99 -33.12
C ARG A 34 -15.47 45.00 -31.60
N ALA A 35 -15.82 46.15 -31.01
CA ALA A 35 -16.08 46.26 -29.58
C ALA A 35 -17.27 45.38 -29.13
N ARG A 36 -18.35 45.30 -29.91
CA ARG A 36 -19.49 44.42 -29.61
C ARG A 36 -19.13 42.94 -29.71
N VAL A 37 -18.39 42.52 -30.73
CA VAL A 37 -17.94 41.14 -30.87
C VAL A 37 -17.01 40.75 -29.72
N ALA A 38 -16.10 41.65 -29.32
CA ALA A 38 -15.23 41.43 -28.16
C ALA A 38 -16.01 41.31 -26.85
N ALA A 39 -17.06 42.12 -26.66
CA ALA A 39 -17.93 42.03 -25.48
C ALA A 39 -18.71 40.70 -25.42
N ILE A 40 -19.25 40.23 -26.55
CA ILE A 40 -19.94 38.93 -26.63
C ILE A 40 -18.97 37.80 -26.32
N ALA A 41 -17.76 37.81 -26.90
CA ALA A 41 -16.74 36.81 -26.64
C ALA A 41 -16.31 36.80 -25.16
N ALA A 42 -16.24 37.96 -24.51
CA ALA A 42 -15.93 38.06 -23.08
C ALA A 42 -17.05 37.44 -22.22
N MET A 43 -18.33 37.72 -22.53
CA MET A 43 -19.46 37.11 -21.83
C MET A 43 -19.52 35.60 -22.03
N GLU A 44 -19.23 35.10 -23.24
CA GLU A 44 -19.16 33.66 -23.51
C GLU A 44 -18.02 32.99 -22.74
N ALA A 45 -16.87 33.65 -22.61
CA ALA A 45 -15.75 33.15 -21.80
C ALA A 45 -16.09 33.10 -20.30
N GLU A 46 -16.81 34.11 -19.79
CA GLU A 46 -17.29 34.14 -18.39
C GLU A 46 -18.32 33.03 -18.12
N LEU A 47 -19.26 32.82 -19.05
CA LEU A 47 -20.22 31.71 -18.96
C LEU A 47 -19.53 30.35 -18.98
N GLN A 48 -18.50 30.16 -19.83
CA GLN A 48 -17.72 28.93 -19.84
C GLN A 48 -16.91 28.72 -18.55
N ALA A 49 -16.44 29.80 -17.90
CA ALA A 49 -15.76 29.70 -16.63
C ALA A 49 -16.71 29.22 -15.52
N LEU A 50 -17.91 29.79 -15.45
CA LEU A 50 -18.95 29.37 -14.50
C LEU A 50 -19.38 27.91 -14.73
N GLN A 51 -19.53 27.48 -15.98
CA GLN A 51 -19.84 26.09 -16.31
C GLN A 51 -18.73 25.10 -15.90
N ARG A 52 -17.47 25.54 -15.89
CA ARG A 52 -16.36 24.71 -15.38
C ARG A 52 -16.39 24.61 -13.87
N GLU A 53 -16.68 25.71 -13.18
CA GLU A 53 -16.81 25.75 -11.72
C GLU A 53 -17.95 24.83 -11.24
N GLU A 54 -19.13 24.90 -11.89
CA GLU A 54 -20.27 24.02 -11.59
C GLU A 54 -19.93 22.54 -11.86
N ALA A 55 -19.22 22.23 -12.95
CA ALA A 55 -18.77 20.87 -13.24
C ALA A 55 -17.72 20.35 -12.25
N GLU A 56 -16.85 21.23 -11.73
CA GLU A 56 -15.90 20.88 -10.66
C GLU A 56 -16.64 20.62 -9.34
N GLU A 57 -17.65 21.42 -9.00
CA GLU A 57 -18.49 21.20 -7.81
C GLU A 57 -19.25 19.86 -7.89
N GLU A 58 -19.92 19.58 -9.02
CA GLU A 58 -20.62 18.30 -9.24
C GLU A 58 -19.67 17.09 -9.17
N ALA A 59 -18.45 17.23 -9.71
CA ALA A 59 -17.43 16.20 -9.61
C ALA A 59 -16.96 15.97 -8.15
N THR A 60 -16.85 17.02 -7.35
CA THR A 60 -16.51 16.89 -5.93
C THR A 60 -17.63 16.25 -5.10
N GLU A 61 -18.89 16.58 -5.38
CA GLU A 61 -20.04 15.95 -4.73
C GLU A 61 -20.15 14.46 -5.09
N ALA A 62 -19.97 14.11 -6.37
CA ALA A 62 -19.97 12.72 -6.83
C ALA A 62 -18.84 11.92 -6.17
N TYR A 63 -17.66 12.53 -5.99
CA TYR A 63 -16.54 11.92 -5.29
C TYR A 63 -16.85 11.71 -3.80
N ALA A 64 -17.44 12.70 -3.13
CA ALA A 64 -17.83 12.61 -1.72
C ALA A 64 -18.90 11.53 -1.49
N SER A 65 -19.91 11.45 -2.36
CA SER A 65 -20.96 10.41 -2.30
C SER A 65 -20.37 9.01 -2.56
N SER A 66 -19.46 8.86 -3.53
CA SER A 66 -18.73 7.61 -3.77
C SER A 66 -17.93 7.16 -2.53
N TRP A 67 -17.29 8.09 -1.84
CA TRP A 67 -16.58 7.81 -0.59
C TRP A 67 -17.51 7.37 0.54
N GLN A 68 -18.67 8.03 0.70
CA GLN A 68 -19.67 7.62 1.69
C GLN A 68 -20.22 6.22 1.40
N GLY A 69 -20.47 5.88 0.13
CA GLY A 69 -20.89 4.54 -0.27
C GLY A 69 -19.85 3.47 0.05
N LYS A 70 -18.56 3.76 -0.21
CA LYS A 70 -17.45 2.86 0.15
C LYS A 70 -17.27 2.71 1.66
N LEU A 71 -17.44 3.79 2.41
CA LEU A 71 -17.35 3.77 3.87
C LEU A 71 -18.50 2.95 4.48
N ALA A 72 -19.73 3.11 3.95
CA ALA A 72 -20.88 2.33 4.37
C ALA A 72 -20.72 0.84 4.04
N ALA A 73 -20.20 0.50 2.85
CA ALA A 73 -19.92 -0.88 2.48
C ALA A 73 -18.81 -1.51 3.34
N ALA A 74 -17.73 -0.76 3.61
CA ALA A 74 -16.65 -1.20 4.49
C ALA A 74 -17.15 -1.39 5.92
N HIS A 75 -18.00 -0.50 6.43
CA HIS A 75 -18.62 -0.64 7.74
C HIS A 75 -19.58 -1.84 7.81
N ASP A 76 -20.36 -2.11 6.76
CA ASP A 76 -21.22 -3.31 6.69
C ASP A 76 -20.40 -4.61 6.62
N ASP A 77 -19.29 -4.61 5.87
CA ASP A 77 -18.36 -5.73 5.83
C ASP A 77 -17.63 -5.89 7.17
N ASP A 78 -17.25 -4.81 7.84
CA ASP A 78 -16.69 -4.83 9.19
C ASP A 78 -17.73 -5.25 10.23
N LEU A 79 -19.01 -4.90 10.08
CA LEU A 79 -20.11 -5.37 10.95
C LEU A 79 -20.45 -6.84 10.68
N ARG A 80 -20.38 -7.31 9.43
CA ARG A 80 -20.52 -8.74 9.11
C ARG A 80 -19.32 -9.52 9.61
N ALA A 81 -18.11 -9.02 9.37
CA ALA A 81 -16.90 -9.59 9.90
C ALA A 81 -16.95 -9.58 11.43
N ALA A 82 -17.39 -8.51 12.07
CA ALA A 82 -17.61 -8.44 13.51
C ALA A 82 -18.74 -9.36 13.97
N ARG A 83 -19.82 -9.61 13.21
CA ARG A 83 -20.82 -10.63 13.59
C ARG A 83 -20.29 -12.06 13.47
N VAL A 84 -19.38 -12.30 12.53
CA VAL A 84 -18.74 -13.60 12.32
C VAL A 84 -17.56 -13.81 13.30
N LEU A 85 -16.83 -12.75 13.63
CA LEU A 85 -15.62 -12.75 14.45
C LEU A 85 -15.92 -12.42 15.91
N ASN A 86 -16.99 -11.70 16.21
CA ASN A 86 -17.42 -11.37 17.56
C ASN A 86 -18.79 -12.02 17.88
N PRO A 87 -18.83 -13.34 18.14
CA PRO A 87 -20.00 -13.96 18.75
C PRO A 87 -20.32 -13.39 20.14
N LEU A 88 -19.42 -12.58 20.74
CA LEU A 88 -19.66 -11.89 22.01
C LEU A 88 -20.43 -10.57 21.86
N ALA A 89 -20.54 -9.97 20.67
CA ALA A 89 -21.52 -8.89 20.44
C ALA A 89 -22.97 -9.42 20.42
N ALA A 90 -23.14 -10.73 20.18
CA ALA A 90 -24.37 -11.46 20.47
C ALA A 90 -24.44 -11.99 21.92
N ALA A 91 -23.36 -11.86 22.70
CA ALA A 91 -23.31 -12.22 24.13
C ALA A 91 -23.32 -10.99 25.05
N ASP A 92 -23.38 -9.76 24.52
CA ASP A 92 -23.70 -8.55 25.29
C ASP A 92 -25.21 -8.50 25.60
N GLU A 93 -26.02 -9.23 24.83
CA GLU A 93 -27.18 -9.93 25.35
C GLU A 93 -26.72 -11.25 25.99
N LEU A 94 -25.99 -11.15 27.10
CA LEU A 94 -26.10 -12.17 28.14
C LEU A 94 -27.46 -11.91 28.81
N VAL A 95 -28.53 -12.04 28.02
CA VAL A 95 -29.85 -12.34 28.55
C VAL A 95 -29.62 -13.68 29.22
N VAL A 96 -29.32 -13.62 30.52
CA VAL A 96 -29.68 -14.70 31.41
C VAL A 96 -31.17 -14.85 31.12
N ASP A 97 -31.52 -15.83 30.29
CA ASP A 97 -32.92 -16.18 30.06
C ASP A 97 -33.48 -16.30 31.48
N ASP A 98 -34.54 -15.57 31.82
CA ASP A 98 -35.09 -15.58 33.18
C ASP A 98 -35.42 -17.02 33.65
N ARG A 99 -35.49 -17.97 32.70
CA ARG A 99 -35.59 -19.42 32.90
C ARG A 99 -34.35 -20.10 33.47
N ASP A 100 -33.18 -19.50 33.35
CA ASP A 100 -31.91 -19.98 33.93
C ASP A 100 -31.64 -19.35 35.31
N LEU A 101 -32.49 -18.41 35.77
CA LEU A 101 -32.42 -17.92 37.13
C LEU A 101 -32.88 -19.04 38.09
N PRO A 102 -32.08 -19.35 39.13
CA PRO A 102 -32.42 -20.38 40.09
C PRO A 102 -33.74 -20.06 40.81
N ASP A 103 -34.57 -21.08 41.03
CA ASP A 103 -35.75 -20.95 41.90
C ASP A 103 -35.27 -20.51 43.29
N LEU A 104 -35.91 -19.48 43.86
CA LEU A 104 -35.59 -18.92 45.17
C LEU A 104 -35.70 -19.94 46.32
N ARG A 105 -36.22 -21.15 46.03
CA ARG A 105 -36.36 -22.28 46.97
C ARG A 105 -35.20 -23.28 46.96
N MET A 106 -34.12 -23.03 46.22
CA MET A 106 -32.94 -23.92 46.21
C MET A 106 -32.27 -24.03 47.59
N THR A 107 -31.80 -25.24 47.89
CA THR A 107 -30.99 -25.53 49.07
C THR A 107 -29.58 -24.92 48.94
N SER A 108 -28.85 -24.80 50.04
CA SER A 108 -27.48 -24.23 50.03
C SER A 108 -26.55 -24.97 49.08
N ASP A 109 -26.58 -26.31 49.07
CA ASP A 109 -25.71 -27.13 48.22
C ASP A 109 -26.04 -26.94 46.73
N GLU A 110 -27.32 -26.74 46.40
CA GLU A 110 -27.77 -26.45 45.03
C GLU A 110 -27.32 -25.06 44.57
N TRP A 111 -27.34 -24.07 45.47
CA TRP A 111 -26.78 -22.74 45.21
C TRP A 111 -25.28 -22.80 44.94
N ASP A 112 -24.51 -23.53 45.74
CA ASP A 112 -23.06 -23.69 45.54
C ASP A 112 -22.75 -24.37 44.19
N ALA A 113 -23.51 -25.41 43.84
CA ALA A 113 -23.38 -26.07 42.54
C ALA A 113 -23.76 -25.16 41.36
N PHE A 114 -24.76 -24.29 41.53
CA PHE A 114 -25.11 -23.27 40.54
C PHE A 114 -23.97 -22.26 40.36
N TYR A 115 -23.47 -21.65 41.45
CA TYR A 115 -22.38 -20.67 41.38
C TYR A 115 -21.10 -21.27 40.80
N ALA A 116 -20.76 -22.52 41.14
CA ALA A 116 -19.60 -23.20 40.56
C ALA A 116 -19.72 -23.36 39.03
N ARG A 117 -20.91 -23.72 38.53
CA ARG A 117 -21.19 -23.81 37.09
C ARG A 117 -21.16 -22.44 36.42
N TYR A 118 -21.75 -21.43 37.06
CA TYR A 118 -21.75 -20.05 36.59
C TYR A 118 -20.31 -19.50 36.46
N GLU A 119 -19.48 -19.64 37.50
CA GLU A 119 -18.08 -19.21 37.49
C GLU A 119 -17.22 -20.00 36.49
N ALA A 120 -17.50 -21.29 36.29
CA ALA A 120 -16.87 -22.07 35.23
C ALA A 120 -17.25 -21.55 33.84
N ARG A 121 -18.54 -21.27 33.60
CA ARG A 121 -19.02 -20.69 32.32
C ARG A 121 -18.40 -19.32 32.07
N LYS A 122 -18.39 -18.45 33.08
CA LYS A 122 -17.76 -17.12 33.01
C LYS A 122 -16.28 -17.21 32.64
N ARG A 123 -15.51 -18.06 33.32
CA ARG A 123 -14.09 -18.30 32.98
C ARG A 123 -13.89 -18.82 31.56
N ASN A 124 -14.77 -19.69 31.07
CA ASN A 124 -14.70 -20.19 29.69
C ASN A 124 -14.98 -19.08 28.68
N ILE A 125 -15.96 -18.21 28.94
CA ILE A 125 -16.27 -17.05 28.10
C ILE A 125 -15.07 -16.08 28.08
N ASP A 126 -14.52 -15.74 29.24
CA ASP A 126 -13.36 -14.85 29.35
C ASP A 126 -12.13 -15.43 28.65
N ALA A 127 -11.88 -16.73 28.78
CA ALA A 127 -10.80 -17.43 28.09
C ALA A 127 -11.00 -17.41 26.56
N ALA A 128 -12.22 -17.64 26.08
CA ALA A 128 -12.55 -17.57 24.66
C ALA A 128 -12.39 -16.15 24.11
N ALA A 129 -12.86 -15.13 24.83
CA ALA A 129 -12.68 -13.73 24.48
C ALA A 129 -11.20 -13.35 24.38
N LYS A 130 -10.39 -13.77 25.35
CA LYS A 130 -8.94 -13.56 25.35
C LYS A 130 -8.26 -14.26 24.18
N ALA A 131 -8.63 -15.51 23.90
CA ALA A 131 -8.08 -16.27 22.77
C ALA A 131 -8.44 -15.61 21.43
N HIS A 132 -9.67 -15.13 21.29
CA HIS A 132 -10.11 -14.41 20.09
C HIS A 132 -9.36 -13.08 19.91
N ALA A 133 -9.22 -12.28 20.97
CA ALA A 133 -8.44 -11.04 20.93
C ALA A 133 -6.97 -11.31 20.55
N ALA A 134 -6.35 -12.35 21.11
CA ALA A 134 -5.00 -12.75 20.76
C ALA A 134 -4.88 -13.16 19.28
N ALA A 135 -5.84 -13.93 18.75
CA ALA A 135 -5.87 -14.32 17.35
C ALA A 135 -6.05 -13.11 16.42
N PHE A 136 -6.93 -12.18 16.78
CA PHE A 136 -7.13 -10.93 16.03
C PHE A 136 -5.86 -10.08 15.98
N HIS A 137 -5.19 -9.88 17.12
CA HIS A 137 -3.92 -9.15 17.17
C HIS A 137 -2.82 -9.85 16.37
N ALA A 138 -2.74 -11.18 16.43
CA ALA A 138 -1.78 -11.95 15.63
C ALA A 138 -2.03 -11.78 14.12
N ALA A 139 -3.29 -11.86 13.67
CA ALA A 139 -3.65 -11.68 12.27
C ALA A 139 -3.36 -10.25 11.77
N ASN A 140 -3.61 -9.24 12.61
CA ASN A 140 -3.26 -7.85 12.25
C ASN A 140 -1.75 -7.64 12.19
N ALA A 141 -0.99 -8.19 13.13
CA ALA A 141 0.47 -8.14 13.09
C ALA A 141 1.03 -8.79 11.82
N GLU A 142 0.45 -9.93 11.39
CA GLU A 142 0.83 -10.58 10.12
C GLU A 142 0.51 -9.70 8.90
N ARG A 143 -0.67 -9.05 8.87
CA ARG A 143 -1.05 -8.12 7.80
C ARG A 143 -0.14 -6.89 7.74
N GLU A 144 0.18 -6.30 8.89
CA GLU A 144 1.11 -5.17 8.98
C GLU A 144 2.52 -5.57 8.52
N ALA A 145 3.01 -6.73 8.93
CA ALA A 145 4.29 -7.27 8.48
C ALA A 145 4.30 -7.52 6.95
N ALA A 146 3.23 -8.08 6.39
CA ALA A 146 3.08 -8.29 4.96
C ALA A 146 3.03 -6.96 4.18
N ALA A 147 2.31 -5.96 4.69
CA ALA A 147 2.26 -4.62 4.10
C ALA A 147 3.62 -3.91 4.14
N ALA A 148 4.35 -4.03 5.25
CA ALA A 148 5.71 -3.50 5.38
C ALA A 148 6.69 -4.19 4.42
N ALA A 149 6.59 -5.51 4.25
CA ALA A 149 7.37 -6.27 3.28
C ALA A 149 7.04 -5.84 1.85
N ALA A 150 5.76 -5.72 1.49
CA ALA A 150 5.33 -5.26 0.17
C ALA A 150 5.83 -3.84 -0.13
N LYS A 151 5.76 -2.92 0.84
CA LYS A 151 6.30 -1.57 0.71
C LYS A 151 7.81 -1.59 0.47
N THR A 152 8.54 -2.44 1.18
CA THR A 152 9.98 -2.63 1.01
C THR A 152 10.31 -3.14 -0.39
N VAL A 153 9.61 -4.17 -0.88
CA VAL A 153 9.77 -4.72 -2.25
C VAL A 153 9.48 -3.65 -3.30
N ALA A 154 8.37 -2.91 -3.18
CA ALA A 154 8.02 -1.84 -4.11
C ALA A 154 9.07 -0.72 -4.13
N THR A 155 9.62 -0.37 -2.97
CA THR A 155 10.69 0.62 -2.82
C THR A 155 11.95 0.16 -3.55
N TRP A 156 12.34 -1.10 -3.37
CA TRP A 156 13.49 -1.69 -4.07
C TRP A 156 13.30 -1.81 -5.57
N ALA A 157 12.09 -2.17 -6.02
CA ALA A 157 11.77 -2.21 -7.44
C ALA A 157 11.90 -0.82 -8.07
N ARG A 158 11.41 0.23 -7.40
CA ARG A 158 11.58 1.63 -7.84
C ARG A 158 13.05 2.04 -7.90
N LEU A 159 13.83 1.73 -6.86
CA LEU A 159 15.25 2.09 -6.80
C LEU A 159 16.09 1.35 -7.84
N SER A 160 15.76 0.09 -8.13
CA SER A 160 16.52 -0.81 -9.02
C SER A 160 16.09 -0.75 -10.49
N ALA A 161 15.09 0.06 -10.84
CA ALA A 161 14.67 0.21 -12.22
C ALA A 161 15.84 0.77 -13.07
N PRO A 162 16.12 0.20 -14.26
CA PRO A 162 17.31 0.51 -15.05
C PRO A 162 17.36 1.99 -15.47
N ASP A 163 16.20 2.61 -15.66
CA ASP A 163 16.07 4.00 -16.11
C ASP A 163 15.80 4.98 -14.94
N ALA A 164 15.92 4.53 -13.69
CA ALA A 164 15.67 5.39 -12.54
C ALA A 164 16.79 6.43 -12.38
N THR A 165 16.48 7.69 -12.72
CA THR A 165 17.38 8.84 -12.56
C THR A 165 17.02 9.71 -11.36
N GLU A 166 15.95 9.39 -10.64
CA GLU A 166 15.48 10.17 -9.50
C GLU A 166 16.55 10.20 -8.38
N PRO A 167 16.82 11.38 -7.80
CA PRO A 167 17.65 11.49 -6.60
C PRO A 167 17.09 10.65 -5.46
N ILE A 168 17.97 10.04 -4.68
CA ILE A 168 17.61 9.18 -3.55
C ILE A 168 17.92 9.94 -2.27
N ALA A 169 16.88 10.31 -1.52
CA ALA A 169 17.01 10.88 -0.19
C ALA A 169 17.04 9.77 0.87
N PHE A 170 17.41 10.12 2.10
CA PHE A 170 17.48 9.16 3.21
C PHE A 170 16.11 8.51 3.48
N ALA A 171 15.02 9.26 3.34
CA ALA A 171 13.66 8.79 3.57
C ALA A 171 13.14 7.80 2.50
N ASP A 172 13.79 7.74 1.34
CA ASP A 172 13.40 6.83 0.26
C ASP A 172 13.92 5.40 0.45
N ILE A 173 14.86 5.20 1.38
CA ILE A 173 15.49 3.91 1.61
C ILE A 173 14.77 3.22 2.78
N ALA A 174 14.08 2.12 2.47
CA ALA A 174 13.51 1.23 3.47
C ALA A 174 14.62 0.37 4.09
N PHE A 175 15.31 0.93 5.09
CA PHE A 175 16.28 0.18 5.89
C PHE A 175 15.56 -0.93 6.68
N PRO A 176 16.06 -2.18 6.66
CA PRO A 176 15.43 -3.27 7.39
C PRO A 176 15.56 -2.99 8.89
N ASP A 177 14.47 -3.18 9.63
CA ASP A 177 14.53 -3.27 11.08
C ASP A 177 15.13 -4.62 11.47
N LEU A 178 16.42 -4.61 11.78
CA LEU A 178 17.16 -5.81 12.19
C LEU A 178 17.01 -6.10 13.70
N ASP A 179 16.41 -5.19 14.47
CA ASP A 179 16.27 -5.32 15.92
C ASP A 179 14.89 -5.91 16.31
N GLY A 180 13.83 -5.62 15.53
CA GLY A 180 12.46 -6.02 15.84
C GLY A 180 11.87 -7.20 15.04
N LEU A 181 12.27 -7.39 13.79
CA LEU A 181 11.60 -8.35 12.88
C LEU A 181 12.20 -9.76 12.87
N GLY A 182 13.33 -9.94 13.56
CA GLY A 182 14.12 -11.16 13.49
C GLY A 182 14.62 -11.43 12.07
N LEU A 183 15.61 -12.28 11.95
CA LEU A 183 16.01 -12.81 10.65
C LEU A 183 14.80 -13.43 9.91
N ASP A 184 13.82 -13.93 10.66
CA ASP A 184 12.63 -14.64 10.17
C ASP A 184 11.74 -13.83 9.21
N ALA A 185 11.55 -12.52 9.39
CA ALA A 185 10.76 -11.73 8.43
C ALA A 185 11.50 -11.51 7.10
N LEU A 186 12.82 -11.28 7.17
CA LEU A 186 13.68 -11.14 6.00
C LEU A 186 13.74 -12.45 5.21
N LEU A 187 13.59 -13.57 5.90
CA LEU A 187 13.48 -14.92 5.34
C LEU A 187 12.11 -15.22 4.74
N ALA A 188 11.04 -14.73 5.36
CA ALA A 188 9.69 -14.83 4.82
C ALA A 188 9.54 -14.05 3.50
N ALA A 189 10.15 -12.86 3.40
CA ALA A 189 10.12 -12.04 2.19
C ALA A 189 10.87 -12.69 1.01
N ASP A 190 12.05 -13.28 1.25
CA ASP A 190 12.83 -13.96 0.20
C ASP A 190 12.19 -15.29 -0.23
N ALA A 191 11.57 -16.02 0.71
CA ALA A 191 10.75 -17.19 0.39
C ALA A 191 9.53 -16.82 -0.48
N ALA A 192 8.86 -15.70 -0.18
CA ALA A 192 7.76 -15.18 -0.98
C ALA A 192 8.22 -14.72 -2.38
N ALA A 193 9.40 -14.08 -2.48
CA ALA A 193 9.98 -13.70 -3.76
C ALA A 193 10.37 -14.92 -4.61
N ALA A 194 10.92 -15.97 -3.99
CA ALA A 194 11.28 -17.23 -4.66
C ALA A 194 10.05 -18.00 -5.16
N ASP A 195 8.93 -17.95 -4.44
CA ASP A 195 7.67 -18.61 -4.83
C ASP A 195 6.92 -17.84 -5.93
N SER A 196 7.13 -16.52 -6.02
CA SER A 196 6.51 -15.67 -7.05
C SER A 196 7.07 -15.84 -8.48
N GLY A 197 7.93 -16.83 -8.72
CA GLY A 197 8.01 -17.46 -10.04
C GLY A 197 8.46 -16.55 -11.19
N GLN A 198 9.47 -15.70 -11.00
CA GLN A 198 10.34 -15.35 -12.14
C GLN A 198 11.26 -16.53 -12.44
N ALA A 199 10.65 -17.60 -12.95
CA ALA A 199 11.33 -18.66 -13.64
C ALA A 199 11.96 -18.08 -14.90
N SER A 200 13.22 -17.64 -14.80
CA SER A 200 14.10 -17.64 -15.96
C SER A 200 14.06 -19.05 -16.55
N SER A 201 13.48 -19.15 -17.73
CA SER A 201 13.35 -20.36 -18.52
C SER A 201 14.70 -21.02 -18.70
N SER A 202 14.89 -22.23 -18.18
CA SER A 202 15.36 -23.41 -18.91
C SER A 202 15.72 -24.54 -17.94
N VAL A 203 14.97 -25.65 -18.02
CA VAL A 203 15.42 -27.05 -18.13
C VAL A 203 14.20 -27.94 -17.81
N PRO A 204 13.73 -28.80 -18.75
CA PRO A 204 12.75 -29.82 -18.45
C PRO A 204 13.45 -31.12 -18.04
N GLY A 205 13.01 -31.72 -16.92
CA GLY A 205 13.25 -33.14 -16.66
C GLY A 205 13.52 -33.47 -15.20
N GLY A 206 12.52 -34.01 -14.50
CA GLY A 206 12.74 -34.73 -13.25
C GLY A 206 11.64 -34.55 -12.21
N THR A 207 10.54 -35.29 -12.39
CA THR A 207 9.48 -35.49 -11.41
C THR A 207 9.98 -36.21 -10.15
N ALA A 208 9.98 -35.53 -8.99
CA ALA A 208 9.77 -36.15 -7.69
C ALA A 208 9.39 -35.07 -6.67
N ALA A 209 8.11 -35.04 -6.28
CA ALA A 209 7.61 -34.22 -5.19
C ALA A 209 8.26 -34.65 -3.87
N ALA A 210 9.15 -33.80 -3.34
CA ALA A 210 9.72 -33.96 -2.01
C ALA A 210 8.86 -33.20 -0.98
N PRO A 211 8.62 -33.75 0.22
CA PRO A 211 7.79 -33.12 1.24
C PRO A 211 8.43 -31.82 1.77
N ALA A 212 7.62 -30.77 1.88
CA ALA A 212 7.94 -29.37 2.18
C ALA A 212 8.53 -29.07 3.59
N GLY A 213 9.25 -30.00 4.21
CA GLY A 213 9.56 -29.92 5.65
C GLY A 213 11.01 -29.63 6.06
N ARG A 214 12.01 -29.62 5.17
CA ARG A 214 13.42 -29.79 5.62
C ARG A 214 14.52 -28.99 4.90
N SER A 215 14.35 -27.69 4.64
CA SER A 215 15.52 -26.87 4.25
C SER A 215 15.57 -25.45 4.83
N ARG A 216 14.91 -25.20 5.97
CA ARG A 216 14.99 -23.94 6.72
C ARG A 216 16.43 -23.41 6.92
N PRO A 217 17.47 -24.22 7.22
CA PRO A 217 18.83 -23.70 7.39
C PRO A 217 19.52 -23.27 6.09
N ALA A 218 19.10 -23.80 4.94
CA ALA A 218 19.70 -23.50 3.63
C ALA A 218 19.11 -22.20 3.06
N SER A 219 17.79 -22.01 3.19
CA SER A 219 17.13 -20.74 2.86
C SER A 219 17.66 -19.61 3.74
N HIS A 220 17.95 -19.88 5.02
CA HIS A 220 18.51 -18.88 5.93
C HIS A 220 19.86 -18.32 5.49
N LYS A 221 20.75 -19.19 5.04
CA LYS A 221 22.06 -18.77 4.53
C LYS A 221 21.97 -18.03 3.20
N ALA A 222 21.05 -18.42 2.32
CA ALA A 222 20.84 -17.78 1.03
C ALA A 222 20.32 -16.35 1.19
N ALA A 223 19.28 -16.13 2.00
CA ALA A 223 18.72 -14.80 2.25
C ALA A 223 19.72 -13.88 2.94
N LEU A 224 20.47 -14.36 3.94
CA LEU A 224 21.54 -13.59 4.57
C LEU A 224 22.62 -13.16 3.58
N ARG A 225 22.97 -14.04 2.63
CA ARG A 225 23.92 -13.72 1.57
C ARG A 225 23.36 -12.68 0.61
N ALA A 226 22.09 -12.82 0.21
CA ALA A 226 21.42 -11.85 -0.65
C ALA A 226 21.33 -10.47 0.01
N ALA A 227 20.90 -10.42 1.27
CA ALA A 227 20.84 -9.20 2.07
C ALA A 227 22.22 -8.55 2.22
N PHE A 228 23.25 -9.34 2.56
CA PHE A 228 24.61 -8.83 2.67
C PHE A 228 25.11 -8.20 1.36
N LEU A 229 24.83 -8.84 0.22
CA LEU A 229 25.24 -8.31 -1.09
C LEU A 229 24.45 -7.05 -1.48
N ALA A 230 23.17 -6.97 -1.12
CA ALA A 230 22.34 -5.79 -1.36
C ALA A 230 22.79 -4.58 -0.53
N TRP A 231 23.18 -4.82 0.73
CA TRP A 231 23.55 -3.77 1.70
C TRP A 231 25.06 -3.55 1.82
N HIS A 232 25.89 -4.17 0.99
CA HIS A 232 27.34 -3.96 1.05
C HIS A 232 27.69 -2.52 0.64
N PRO A 233 28.47 -1.75 1.43
CA PRO A 233 28.75 -0.34 1.15
C PRO A 233 29.29 -0.08 -0.26
N ASP A 234 30.28 -0.87 -0.69
CA ASP A 234 30.87 -0.76 -2.04
C ASP A 234 29.83 -1.02 -3.16
N LYS A 235 29.00 -2.06 -3.01
CA LYS A 235 27.98 -2.41 -4.03
C LYS A 235 26.85 -1.39 -4.05
N PHE A 236 26.53 -0.83 -2.89
CA PHE A 236 25.54 0.23 -2.78
C PHE A 236 26.02 1.50 -3.48
N VAL A 237 27.25 1.95 -3.23
CA VAL A 237 27.86 3.12 -3.92
C VAL A 237 27.98 2.87 -5.42
N GLN A 238 28.43 1.68 -5.83
CA GLN A 238 28.54 1.33 -7.25
C GLN A 238 27.20 1.46 -7.98
N ARG A 239 26.08 1.10 -7.33
CA ARG A 239 24.75 1.12 -7.95
C ARG A 239 24.04 2.45 -7.83
N TYR A 240 24.12 3.10 -6.67
CA TYR A 240 23.27 4.23 -6.31
C TYR A 240 24.05 5.51 -6.03
N GLY A 241 25.39 5.46 -5.95
CA GLY A 241 26.23 6.57 -5.50
C GLY A 241 26.03 7.87 -6.30
N ALA A 242 25.84 7.77 -7.63
CA ALA A 242 25.59 8.94 -8.48
C ALA A 242 24.21 9.59 -8.27
N ARG A 243 23.28 8.90 -7.60
CA ARG A 243 21.90 9.35 -7.36
C ARG A 243 21.67 9.84 -5.93
N LEU A 244 22.62 9.66 -5.02
CA LEU A 244 22.44 10.09 -3.63
C LEU A 244 22.35 11.62 -3.55
N VAL A 245 21.36 12.12 -2.83
CA VAL A 245 21.28 13.55 -2.50
C VAL A 245 22.52 13.91 -1.66
N PRO A 246 23.31 14.94 -2.04
CA PRO A 246 24.56 15.26 -1.35
C PRO A 246 24.41 15.47 0.16
N ASP A 247 23.32 16.13 0.57
CA ASP A 247 23.04 16.42 1.98
C ASP A 247 22.74 15.16 2.81
N ASP A 248 22.26 14.09 2.16
CA ASP A 248 21.93 12.81 2.80
C ASP A 248 22.98 11.72 2.57
N ALA A 249 23.93 11.92 1.64
CA ALA A 249 24.84 10.88 1.18
C ALA A 249 25.63 10.23 2.34
N ASP A 250 26.23 11.04 3.22
CA ASP A 250 26.99 10.55 4.37
C ASP A 250 26.09 9.79 5.36
N ARG A 251 24.88 10.30 5.59
CA ARG A 251 23.89 9.67 6.48
C ARG A 251 23.42 8.33 5.95
N ILE A 252 23.14 8.25 4.66
CA ILE A 252 22.77 7.01 3.96
C ILE A 252 23.91 6.00 4.07
N MET A 253 25.15 6.41 3.78
CA MET A 253 26.31 5.52 3.83
C MET A 253 26.62 5.01 5.24
N ALA A 254 26.42 5.84 6.27
CA ALA A 254 26.52 5.42 7.66
C ALA A 254 25.47 4.34 7.99
N ALA A 255 24.22 4.53 7.56
CA ALA A 255 23.14 3.57 7.79
C ALA A 255 23.33 2.25 7.00
N VAL A 256 23.80 2.33 5.74
CA VAL A 256 24.16 1.14 4.94
C VAL A 256 25.28 0.35 5.63
N THR A 257 26.31 1.04 6.13
CA THR A 257 27.43 0.41 6.85
C THR A 257 26.96 -0.28 8.13
N ALA A 258 26.14 0.41 8.94
CA ALA A 258 25.57 -0.17 10.15
C ALA A 258 24.70 -1.41 9.83
N THR A 259 23.90 -1.36 8.77
CA THR A 259 23.08 -2.48 8.30
C THR A 259 23.95 -3.67 7.89
N ALA A 260 25.01 -3.43 7.10
CA ALA A 260 25.94 -4.48 6.68
C ALA A 260 26.67 -5.13 7.86
N GLN A 261 27.06 -4.35 8.87
CA GLN A 261 27.69 -4.83 10.09
C GLN A 261 26.73 -5.72 10.89
N LYS A 262 25.47 -5.29 11.08
CA LYS A 262 24.43 -6.08 11.75
C LYS A 262 24.19 -7.42 11.02
N ILE A 263 24.05 -7.40 9.69
CA ILE A 263 23.90 -8.62 8.88
C ILE A 263 25.12 -9.55 9.04
N SER A 264 26.32 -8.99 9.13
CA SER A 264 27.56 -9.77 9.34
C SER A 264 27.60 -10.42 10.72
N ALA A 265 27.16 -9.72 11.76
CA ALA A 265 27.04 -10.27 13.12
C ALA A 265 26.03 -11.43 13.15
N LEU A 266 24.83 -11.25 12.59
CA LEU A 266 23.82 -12.31 12.49
C LEU A 266 24.33 -13.54 11.72
N LYS A 267 25.08 -13.31 10.64
CA LYS A 267 25.74 -14.39 9.89
C LYS A 267 26.77 -15.13 10.74
N ALA A 268 27.55 -14.42 11.57
CA ALA A 268 28.53 -15.04 12.45
C ALA A 268 27.85 -15.87 13.56
N GLU A 269 26.81 -15.34 14.19
CA GLU A 269 26.00 -16.05 15.19
C GLU A 269 25.41 -17.35 14.62
N LEU A 270 24.83 -17.29 13.41
CA LEU A 270 24.29 -18.46 12.72
C LEU A 270 25.36 -19.53 12.42
N MET A 271 26.61 -19.13 12.23
CA MET A 271 27.73 -20.05 11.99
C MET A 271 28.34 -20.59 13.29
N ALA A 272 28.26 -19.84 14.40
CA ALA A 272 28.76 -20.24 15.71
C ALA A 272 27.80 -21.17 16.47
N GLY A 273 26.48 -21.06 16.25
CA GLY A 273 25.45 -21.89 16.89
C GLY A 273 25.20 -23.26 16.26
N ARG A 274 26.22 -23.90 15.66
CA ARG A 274 26.14 -25.25 15.09
C ARG A 274 27.23 -26.16 15.63
#